data_AF-A0A0Q7BZH6-F1
#
_entry.id   AF-A0A0Q7BZH6-F1
#
_cell.length_a   1.000
_cell.length_b   1.000
_cell.length_c   1.000
_cell.angle_alpha   90.00
_cell.angle_beta   90.00
_cell.angle_gamma   90.00
#
_symmetry.space_group_name_H-M   'P 1'
#
loop_
_entity.id
_entity.type
_entity.pdbx_description
1 polymer ?
#
loop_
_entity_poly.entity_id
_entity_poly.type
_entity_poly.pdbx_seq_one_letter_code
_entity_poly.pdbx_strand_id
1 'polypeptide(L)'
;MPRLTPRHPRKSQLKPALRSLCATFLIASQVLLPTSALAQMQVLPGLGDGGEMTASAERHLGDQIARELYRDTDYIDDPVIAAYVQDIWQRLLAAARARGELTPELDERFAWTILLGRDRNINAFALPGGYLGLNLGLVAAVGSRDELATVLGHELSHVTQRHISRIMTRQGKQMPLMLAGLILGMIAAGKSRNGDAGQAVMMGSQALFAQNQLSFSRDMEREADRIGFGVMTQAGFAPQGAAAMFEKLQYASRLNDNGSYPYLRSHPLTTERISDMQGRFQFRMDAAPPVPLAMDHAMIASRARVLTRPGVDVLRLWVESASSGEFAKSSPAQQAGTLYAAALSAREMRDYKTARALAERLAARTADDPAAAKQARWLGAEIELAAGAAPKAAALLDARSKERPEMLLAAEAAAAMRQPAPMVPVLRDWVAANPRDAGAWHALANLYGAQNDTLRAVRADAEANVAILDYPAARDRFKAAQELIRQSKVVDHYEASIVDTRARAVEVLVKEQAAEPPLK
;
A
#
# COMPACT_ATOMS: atom_id res chain seq x y z
N MET A 1 49.91 73.86 -60.59
CA MET A 1 49.33 73.23 -59.37
C MET A 1 48.46 72.05 -59.79
N PRO A 2 48.55 70.91 -59.09
CA PRO A 2 48.32 69.60 -59.68
C PRO A 2 46.85 69.14 -59.66
N ARG A 3 46.50 68.38 -60.70
CA ARG A 3 45.30 67.55 -60.87
C ARG A 3 45.49 66.22 -60.12
N LEU A 4 44.39 65.55 -59.74
CA LEU A 4 44.10 64.17 -60.14
C LEU A 4 42.73 63.67 -59.62
N THR A 5 42.04 62.99 -60.52
CA THR A 5 40.74 62.29 -60.47
C THR A 5 40.75 60.99 -59.66
N PRO A 6 39.59 60.46 -59.23
CA PRO A 6 39.51 59.18 -58.53
C PRO A 6 39.42 57.97 -59.49
N ARG A 7 40.01 56.83 -59.09
CA ARG A 7 39.86 55.52 -59.74
C ARG A 7 39.34 54.49 -58.73
N HIS A 8 38.32 53.73 -59.12
CA HIS A 8 37.96 52.45 -58.50
C HIS A 8 38.97 51.34 -58.89
N PRO A 9 39.28 50.38 -58.00
CA PRO A 9 39.94 49.15 -58.40
C PRO A 9 38.95 48.02 -58.73
N ARG A 10 39.27 47.30 -59.81
CA ARG A 10 38.62 46.07 -60.29
C ARG A 10 39.19 44.82 -59.59
N LYS A 11 38.33 43.80 -59.56
CA LYS A 11 38.49 42.40 -59.11
C LYS A 11 39.77 41.71 -59.63
N SER A 12 40.42 40.92 -58.78
CA SER A 12 41.29 39.80 -59.20
C SER A 12 40.64 38.46 -58.85
N GLN A 13 40.39 37.64 -59.86
CA GLN A 13 40.06 36.23 -59.72
C GLN A 13 41.34 35.42 -59.49
N LEU A 14 41.33 34.56 -58.46
CA LEU A 14 42.28 33.46 -58.32
C LEU A 14 41.52 32.12 -58.33
N LYS A 15 42.14 31.17 -59.03
CA LYS A 15 41.59 29.94 -59.64
C LYS A 15 41.29 28.80 -58.65
N PRO A 16 40.46 27.80 -59.03
CA PRO A 16 39.80 26.85 -58.12
C PRO A 16 40.58 25.54 -57.85
N ALA A 17 41.92 25.57 -57.83
CA ALA A 17 42.73 24.35 -57.74
C ALA A 17 43.21 23.97 -56.32
N LEU A 18 42.91 24.78 -55.29
CA LEU A 18 43.39 24.55 -53.92
C LEU A 18 42.32 24.06 -52.92
N ARG A 19 41.06 23.91 -53.35
CA ARG A 19 39.97 23.45 -52.46
C ARG A 19 39.74 21.94 -52.45
N SER A 20 40.29 21.21 -53.42
CA SER A 20 40.10 19.74 -53.51
C SER A 20 41.19 18.92 -52.79
N LEU A 21 42.25 19.53 -52.25
CA LEU A 21 43.28 18.79 -51.50
C LEU A 21 43.06 18.75 -49.97
N CYS A 22 42.24 19.63 -49.41
CA CYS A 22 41.87 19.58 -47.98
C CYS A 22 40.66 18.66 -47.71
N ALA A 23 39.86 18.33 -48.72
CA ALA A 23 38.70 17.45 -48.57
C ALA A 23 39.06 15.95 -48.54
N THR A 24 40.21 15.54 -49.10
CA THR A 24 40.66 14.14 -49.12
C THR A 24 41.49 13.74 -47.91
N PHE A 25 42.08 14.67 -47.17
CA PHE A 25 42.82 14.36 -45.93
C PHE A 25 41.93 14.27 -44.67
N LEU A 26 40.72 14.85 -44.69
CA LEU A 26 39.73 14.73 -43.61
C LEU A 26 38.86 13.47 -43.69
N ILE A 27 38.89 12.75 -44.83
CA ILE A 27 38.15 11.49 -45.03
C ILE A 27 39.04 10.27 -44.73
N ALA A 28 40.37 10.41 -44.77
CA ALA A 28 41.31 9.30 -44.58
C ALA A 28 41.80 9.07 -43.13
N SER A 29 41.41 9.92 -42.16
CA SER A 29 41.81 9.76 -40.74
C SER A 29 40.71 9.20 -39.83
N GLN A 30 39.63 8.64 -40.40
CA GLN A 30 38.55 7.97 -39.62
C GLN A 30 38.59 6.43 -39.69
N VAL A 31 39.67 5.86 -40.22
CA VAL A 31 39.85 4.40 -40.25
C VAL A 31 40.95 4.05 -39.25
N LEU A 32 40.60 3.27 -38.21
CA LEU A 32 41.43 2.73 -37.12
C LEU A 32 41.37 3.48 -35.77
N LEU A 33 40.20 3.48 -35.14
CA LEU A 33 40.10 3.36 -33.68
C LEU A 33 39.14 2.20 -33.37
N PRO A 34 39.53 1.19 -32.56
CA PRO A 34 38.62 0.15 -32.14
C PRO A 34 37.69 0.77 -31.08
N THR A 35 36.55 1.29 -31.52
CA THR A 35 35.44 1.52 -30.60
C THR A 35 35.01 0.16 -30.08
N SER A 36 35.27 -0.10 -28.80
CA SER A 36 34.62 -1.17 -28.06
C SER A 36 33.13 -0.87 -28.13
N ALA A 37 32.43 -1.50 -29.07
CA ALA A 37 30.99 -1.53 -29.06
C ALA A 37 30.61 -2.24 -27.76
N LEU A 38 30.30 -1.47 -26.72
CA LEU A 38 29.42 -1.93 -25.67
C LEU A 38 28.16 -2.34 -26.40
N ALA A 39 27.98 -3.66 -26.55
CA ALA A 39 26.73 -4.23 -26.99
C ALA A 39 25.66 -3.69 -26.05
N GLN A 40 24.94 -2.65 -26.49
CA GLN A 40 23.59 -2.44 -26.03
C GLN A 40 22.91 -3.76 -26.30
N MET A 41 22.63 -4.52 -25.25
CA MET A 41 21.59 -5.53 -25.28
C MET A 41 20.28 -4.78 -25.61
N GLN A 42 20.09 -4.47 -26.88
CA GLN A 42 18.77 -4.38 -27.46
C GLN A 42 18.21 -5.79 -27.30
N VAL A 43 17.47 -5.97 -26.21
CA VAL A 43 16.53 -7.06 -26.05
C VAL A 43 15.72 -7.07 -27.35
N LEU A 44 15.99 -8.06 -28.19
CA LEU A 44 15.20 -8.29 -29.39
C LEU A 44 13.74 -8.39 -28.94
N PRO A 45 12.80 -7.63 -29.53
CA PRO A 45 11.39 -7.81 -29.23
C PRO A 45 11.05 -9.26 -29.54
N GLY A 46 10.59 -10.00 -28.54
CA GLY A 46 10.06 -11.33 -28.75
C GLY A 46 8.95 -11.23 -29.80
N LEU A 47 9.03 -12.09 -30.82
CA LEU A 47 7.96 -12.25 -31.81
C LEU A 47 6.67 -12.57 -31.04
N GLY A 48 5.82 -11.56 -30.92
CA GLY A 48 4.72 -11.48 -29.96
C GLY A 48 4.40 -10.06 -29.47
N ASP A 49 5.23 -9.05 -29.81
CA ASP A 49 5.02 -7.63 -29.47
C ASP A 49 3.83 -6.99 -30.20
N GLY A 50 2.63 -7.32 -29.73
CA GLY A 50 1.38 -6.66 -30.05
C GLY A 50 1.00 -5.65 -28.98
N GLY A 51 1.80 -4.59 -28.75
CA GLY A 51 1.35 -3.36 -28.07
C GLY A 51 0.85 -3.42 -26.62
N GLU A 52 0.75 -4.60 -26.01
CA GLU A 52 0.30 -4.80 -24.63
C GLU A 52 1.45 -4.69 -23.63
N MET A 53 1.20 -4.01 -22.50
CA MET A 53 2.18 -3.91 -21.42
C MET A 53 2.50 -5.29 -20.84
N THR A 54 3.78 -5.62 -20.66
CA THR A 54 4.20 -6.89 -20.03
C THR A 54 3.92 -6.89 -18.52
N ALA A 55 3.83 -8.07 -17.90
CA ALA A 55 3.62 -8.17 -16.45
C ALA A 55 4.75 -7.50 -15.65
N SER A 56 6.00 -7.64 -16.09
CA SER A 56 7.14 -6.97 -15.47
C SER A 56 7.08 -5.45 -15.60
N ALA A 57 6.69 -4.92 -16.76
CA ALA A 57 6.52 -3.47 -16.94
C ALA A 57 5.39 -2.92 -16.06
N GLU A 58 4.28 -3.66 -15.95
CA GLU A 58 3.17 -3.33 -15.06
C GLU A 58 3.59 -3.36 -13.58
N ARG A 59 4.41 -4.35 -13.20
CA ARG A 59 5.02 -4.44 -11.87
C ARG A 59 5.90 -3.23 -11.56
N HIS A 60 6.78 -2.84 -12.47
CA HIS A 60 7.66 -1.68 -12.28
C HIS A 60 6.86 -0.38 -12.09
N LEU A 61 5.80 -0.17 -12.88
CA LEU A 61 4.90 0.97 -12.70
C LEU A 61 4.21 0.94 -11.31
N GLY A 62 3.77 -0.24 -10.89
CA GLY A 62 3.21 -0.46 -9.56
C GLY A 62 4.18 -0.10 -8.44
N ASP A 63 5.44 -0.55 -8.53
CA ASP A 63 6.49 -0.25 -7.54
C ASP A 63 6.75 1.26 -7.43
N GLN A 64 6.71 2.01 -8.55
CA GLN A 64 6.85 3.47 -8.54
C GLN A 64 5.71 4.16 -7.78
N ILE A 65 4.47 3.77 -8.04
CA ILE A 65 3.30 4.34 -7.36
C ILE A 65 3.29 3.95 -5.88
N ALA A 66 3.58 2.67 -5.57
CA ALA A 66 3.62 2.16 -4.21
C ALA A 66 4.68 2.89 -3.36
N ARG A 67 5.83 3.23 -3.94
CA ARG A 67 6.89 4.00 -3.27
C ARG A 67 6.41 5.38 -2.81
N GLU A 68 5.63 6.07 -3.64
CA GLU A 68 5.03 7.36 -3.25
C GLU A 68 3.97 7.18 -2.16
N LEU A 69 3.21 6.08 -2.21
CA LEU A 69 2.22 5.78 -1.16
C LEU A 69 2.86 5.42 0.17
N TYR A 70 3.99 4.72 0.20
CA TYR A 70 4.71 4.45 1.44
C TYR A 70 5.23 5.73 2.11
N ARG A 71 5.50 6.79 1.34
CA ARG A 71 5.94 8.10 1.84
C ARG A 71 4.80 9.00 2.28
N ASP A 72 3.57 8.59 2.00
CA ASP A 72 2.38 9.33 2.34
C ASP A 72 2.15 9.35 3.87
N THR A 73 1.83 10.51 4.43
CA THR A 73 1.54 10.65 5.86
C THR A 73 0.31 9.86 6.32
N ASP A 74 -0.59 9.53 5.40
CA ASP A 74 -1.78 8.73 5.66
C ASP A 74 -1.51 7.22 5.59
N TYR A 75 -0.37 6.78 5.04
CA TYR A 75 0.00 5.36 5.10
C TYR A 75 0.12 4.91 6.56
N ILE A 76 -0.45 3.74 6.84
CA ILE A 76 -0.44 3.14 8.17
C ILE A 76 -0.13 1.64 8.10
N ASP A 77 0.86 1.21 8.88
CA ASP A 77 1.12 -0.20 9.16
C ASP A 77 0.55 -0.56 10.53
N ASP A 78 -0.78 -0.63 10.63
CA ASP A 78 -1.45 -1.08 11.85
C ASP A 78 -1.48 -2.61 11.87
N PRO A 79 -0.81 -3.27 12.82
CA PRO A 79 -0.63 -4.71 12.73
C PRO A 79 -1.93 -5.49 12.93
N VAL A 80 -2.87 -4.97 13.73
CA VAL A 80 -4.15 -5.63 14.01
C VAL A 80 -5.05 -5.58 12.78
N ILE A 81 -5.22 -4.42 12.15
CA ILE A 81 -6.01 -4.29 10.91
C ILE A 81 -5.30 -5.02 9.76
N ALA A 82 -3.99 -4.88 9.62
CA ALA A 82 -3.22 -5.56 8.59
C ALA A 82 -3.36 -7.08 8.68
N ALA A 83 -3.27 -7.68 9.88
CA ALA A 83 -3.46 -9.12 10.05
C ALA A 83 -4.88 -9.57 9.69
N TYR A 84 -5.90 -8.79 10.09
CA TYR A 84 -7.29 -9.07 9.76
C TYR A 84 -7.56 -9.03 8.25
N VAL A 85 -7.07 -7.98 7.57
CA VAL A 85 -7.20 -7.81 6.11
C VAL A 85 -6.40 -8.88 5.38
N GLN A 86 -5.19 -9.20 5.85
CA GLN A 86 -4.32 -10.19 5.23
C GLN A 86 -4.91 -11.61 5.29
N ASP A 87 -5.59 -11.99 6.37
CA ASP A 87 -6.30 -13.29 6.42
C ASP A 87 -7.38 -13.39 5.34
N ILE A 88 -8.15 -12.32 5.12
CA ILE A 88 -9.15 -12.27 4.05
C ILE A 88 -8.46 -12.36 2.69
N TRP A 89 -7.43 -11.53 2.50
CA TRP A 89 -6.68 -11.42 1.25
C TRP A 89 -6.04 -12.75 0.83
N GLN A 90 -5.40 -13.47 1.75
CA GLN A 90 -4.75 -14.75 1.44
C GLN A 90 -5.76 -15.82 1.02
N ARG A 91 -6.96 -15.85 1.61
CA ARG A 91 -8.04 -16.75 1.18
C ARG A 91 -8.53 -16.42 -0.22
N LEU A 92 -8.68 -15.12 -0.53
CA LEU A 92 -9.06 -14.65 -1.87
C LEU A 92 -7.99 -15.01 -2.92
N LEU A 93 -6.71 -14.78 -2.63
CA LEU A 93 -5.61 -15.17 -3.52
C LEU A 93 -5.56 -16.68 -3.75
N ALA A 94 -5.72 -17.49 -2.69
CA ALA A 94 -5.77 -18.95 -2.82
C ALA A 94 -6.95 -19.40 -3.70
N ALA A 95 -8.12 -18.79 -3.53
CA ALA A 95 -9.28 -19.06 -4.37
C ALA A 95 -9.08 -18.61 -5.83
N ALA A 96 -8.48 -17.44 -6.06
CA ALA A 96 -8.15 -16.95 -7.40
C ALA A 96 -7.16 -17.88 -8.12
N ARG A 97 -6.14 -18.40 -7.41
CA ARG A 97 -5.24 -19.44 -7.92
C ARG A 97 -6.00 -20.70 -8.30
N ALA A 98 -6.83 -21.21 -7.38
CA ALA A 98 -7.60 -22.44 -7.60
C ALA A 98 -8.58 -22.32 -8.78
N ARG A 99 -9.11 -21.12 -9.04
CA ARG A 99 -10.01 -20.81 -10.15
C ARG A 99 -9.29 -20.54 -11.47
N GLY A 100 -7.96 -20.40 -11.46
CA GLY A 100 -7.17 -20.05 -12.64
C GLY A 100 -7.19 -18.56 -13.01
N GLU A 101 -7.75 -17.70 -12.15
CA GLU A 101 -7.72 -16.24 -12.35
C GLU A 101 -6.30 -15.68 -12.11
N LEU A 102 -5.50 -16.37 -11.29
CA LEU A 102 -4.10 -16.04 -11.04
C LEU A 102 -3.18 -16.95 -11.88
N THR A 103 -2.71 -16.46 -13.03
CA THR A 103 -1.77 -17.22 -13.85
C THR A 103 -0.40 -17.34 -13.15
N PRO A 104 0.41 -18.37 -13.45
CA PRO A 104 1.74 -18.51 -12.84
C PRO A 104 2.64 -17.29 -13.05
N GLU A 105 2.55 -16.64 -14.23
CA GLU A 105 3.31 -15.42 -14.52
C GLU A 105 2.89 -14.26 -13.60
N LEU A 106 1.60 -14.03 -13.43
CA LEU A 106 1.10 -12.97 -12.55
C LEU A 106 1.43 -13.27 -11.08
N ASP A 107 1.25 -14.53 -10.65
CA ASP A 107 1.55 -14.96 -9.29
C ASP A 107 3.02 -14.69 -8.90
N GLU A 108 3.95 -14.97 -9.81
CA GLU A 108 5.39 -14.74 -9.60
C GLU A 108 5.77 -13.25 -9.66
N ARG A 109 5.22 -12.50 -10.63
CA ARG A 109 5.71 -11.15 -10.94
C ARG A 109 5.08 -10.05 -10.10
N PHE A 110 3.81 -10.18 -9.73
CA PHE A 110 3.08 -9.13 -9.02
C PHE A 110 3.35 -9.14 -7.52
N ALA A 111 3.08 -8.02 -6.86
CA ALA A 111 3.40 -7.79 -5.45
C ALA A 111 2.37 -8.38 -4.48
N TRP A 112 1.11 -8.50 -4.91
CA TRP A 112 -0.05 -8.96 -4.12
C TRP A 112 -0.14 -8.34 -2.72
N THR A 113 0.08 -7.02 -2.66
CA THR A 113 0.24 -6.26 -1.40
C THR A 113 -0.90 -5.26 -1.22
N ILE A 114 -1.49 -5.24 -0.02
CA ILE A 114 -2.48 -4.23 0.37
C ILE A 114 -1.80 -3.12 1.19
N LEU A 115 -1.96 -1.88 0.75
CA LEU A 115 -1.53 -0.67 1.43
C LEU A 115 -2.71 -0.05 2.17
N LEU A 116 -2.59 0.12 3.48
CA LEU A 116 -3.63 0.73 4.30
C LEU A 116 -3.43 2.24 4.41
N GLY A 117 -4.51 3.00 4.24
CA GLY A 117 -4.52 4.46 4.38
C GLY A 117 -5.48 4.93 5.47
N ARG A 118 -5.08 5.92 6.27
CA ARG A 118 -5.91 6.52 7.36
C ARG A 118 -7.14 7.29 6.88
N ASP A 119 -7.32 7.45 5.58
CA ASP A 119 -8.43 8.20 5.03
C ASP A 119 -9.79 7.63 5.51
N ARG A 120 -10.67 8.53 5.93
CA ARG A 120 -12.03 8.24 6.42
C ARG A 120 -13.03 8.01 5.29
N ASN A 121 -12.66 8.35 4.06
CA ASN A 121 -13.48 8.11 2.88
C ASN A 121 -13.62 6.61 2.62
N ILE A 122 -14.80 6.19 2.20
CA ILE A 122 -15.09 4.80 1.84
C ILE A 122 -14.48 4.57 0.46
N ASN A 123 -13.32 3.93 0.43
CA ASN A 123 -12.60 3.63 -0.80
C ASN A 123 -11.68 2.40 -0.69
N ALA A 124 -11.53 1.73 -1.82
CA ALA A 124 -10.48 0.77 -2.13
C ALA A 124 -10.15 0.91 -3.61
N PHE A 125 -8.94 0.56 -4.02
CA PHE A 125 -8.54 0.68 -5.43
C PHE A 125 -7.42 -0.27 -5.79
N ALA A 126 -7.54 -0.91 -6.95
CA ALA A 126 -6.43 -1.63 -7.59
C ALA A 126 -5.39 -0.68 -8.18
N LEU A 127 -4.12 -1.07 -8.09
CA LEU A 127 -2.98 -0.43 -8.73
C LEU A 127 -2.26 -1.42 -9.65
N PRO A 128 -1.49 -0.94 -10.64
CA PRO A 128 -0.63 -1.80 -11.44
C PRO A 128 0.28 -2.69 -10.58
N GLY A 129 0.60 -3.88 -11.08
CA GLY A 129 1.63 -4.73 -10.46
C GLY A 129 1.19 -5.47 -9.21
N GLY A 130 -0.12 -5.53 -8.93
CA GLY A 130 -0.68 -6.24 -7.79
C GLY A 130 -0.58 -5.51 -6.47
N TYR A 131 -0.56 -4.18 -6.50
CA TYR A 131 -0.80 -3.37 -5.31
C TYR A 131 -2.29 -3.02 -5.21
N LEU A 132 -2.78 -2.91 -3.98
CA LEU A 132 -4.14 -2.49 -3.69
C LEU A 132 -4.12 -1.45 -2.57
N GLY A 133 -4.86 -0.36 -2.73
CA GLY A 133 -5.12 0.60 -1.67
C GLY A 133 -6.41 0.26 -0.93
N LEU A 134 -6.39 0.34 0.40
CA LEU A 134 -7.57 0.16 1.24
C LEU A 134 -7.63 1.27 2.31
N ASN A 135 -8.70 2.07 2.26
CA ASN A 135 -8.91 3.12 3.26
C ASN A 135 -9.55 2.55 4.54
N LEU A 136 -9.10 3.06 5.69
CA LEU A 136 -9.71 2.73 6.98
C LEU A 136 -11.19 3.13 7.06
N GLY A 137 -11.62 4.15 6.31
CA GLY A 137 -13.03 4.51 6.13
C GLY A 137 -13.89 3.35 5.60
N LEU A 138 -13.38 2.56 4.66
CA LEU A 138 -14.09 1.37 4.17
C LEU A 138 -14.13 0.28 5.24
N VAL A 139 -13.00 -0.01 5.90
CA VAL A 139 -12.92 -1.00 7.00
C VAL A 139 -13.87 -0.65 8.15
N ALA A 140 -14.08 0.65 8.41
CA ALA A 140 -14.99 1.16 9.42
C ALA A 140 -16.49 1.04 9.06
N ALA A 141 -16.81 0.95 7.76
CA ALA A 141 -18.17 1.03 7.21
C ALA A 141 -18.77 -0.34 6.84
N VAL A 142 -17.93 -1.31 6.51
CA VAL A 142 -18.36 -2.70 6.30
C VAL A 142 -18.91 -3.30 7.59
N GLY A 143 -19.93 -4.15 7.48
CA GLY A 143 -20.61 -4.81 8.59
C GLY A 143 -20.12 -6.23 8.89
N SER A 144 -19.33 -6.84 8.00
CA SER A 144 -18.79 -8.19 8.18
C SER A 144 -17.47 -8.41 7.43
N ARG A 145 -16.83 -9.56 7.71
CA ARG A 145 -15.71 -10.09 6.90
C ARG A 145 -16.12 -10.30 5.44
N ASP A 146 -17.34 -10.76 5.21
CA ASP A 146 -17.86 -11.10 3.88
C ASP A 146 -18.09 -9.84 3.02
N GLU A 147 -18.57 -8.75 3.62
CA GLU A 147 -18.68 -7.46 2.93
C GLU A 147 -17.30 -6.95 2.50
N LEU A 148 -16.29 -7.01 3.38
CA LEU A 148 -14.92 -6.62 3.01
C LEU A 148 -14.32 -7.55 1.95
N ALA A 149 -14.54 -8.86 2.06
CA ALA A 149 -14.11 -9.84 1.07
C ALA A 149 -14.74 -9.60 -0.30
N THR A 150 -15.97 -9.08 -0.35
CA THR A 150 -16.62 -8.67 -1.60
C THR A 150 -15.82 -7.57 -2.29
N VAL A 151 -15.47 -6.50 -1.57
CA VAL A 151 -14.70 -5.38 -2.13
C VAL A 151 -13.30 -5.82 -2.52
N LEU A 152 -12.61 -6.57 -1.66
CA LEU A 152 -11.26 -7.07 -1.96
C LEU A 152 -11.25 -8.07 -3.13
N GLY A 153 -12.29 -8.90 -3.27
CA GLY A 153 -12.46 -9.79 -4.42
C GLY A 153 -12.70 -9.03 -5.72
N HIS A 154 -13.46 -7.93 -5.67
CA HIS A 154 -13.65 -7.01 -6.79
C HIS A 154 -12.34 -6.35 -7.22
N GLU A 155 -11.59 -5.77 -6.28
CA GLU A 155 -10.30 -5.15 -6.56
C GLU A 155 -9.25 -6.16 -7.05
N LEU A 156 -9.22 -7.38 -6.47
CA LEU A 156 -8.38 -8.47 -6.96
C LEU A 156 -8.69 -8.76 -8.43
N SER A 157 -9.97 -8.78 -8.80
CA SER A 157 -10.39 -9.04 -10.18
C SER A 157 -9.94 -7.94 -11.14
N HIS A 158 -9.87 -6.67 -10.70
CA HIS A 158 -9.26 -5.63 -11.53
C HIS A 158 -7.78 -5.90 -11.85
N VAL A 159 -7.04 -6.45 -10.89
CA VAL A 159 -5.64 -6.79 -11.05
C VAL A 159 -5.46 -8.07 -11.88
N THR A 160 -6.16 -9.16 -11.56
CA THR A 160 -6.02 -10.44 -12.28
C THR A 160 -6.42 -10.31 -13.73
N GLN A 161 -7.48 -9.54 -14.01
CA GLN A 161 -7.94 -9.27 -15.36
C GLN A 161 -7.16 -8.14 -16.05
N ARG A 162 -6.10 -7.63 -15.40
CA ARG A 162 -5.21 -6.59 -15.93
C ARG A 162 -5.97 -5.40 -16.51
N HIS A 163 -7.04 -4.96 -15.84
CA HIS A 163 -7.92 -3.89 -16.35
C HIS A 163 -7.15 -2.60 -16.61
N ILE A 164 -6.25 -2.22 -15.71
CA ILE A 164 -5.41 -1.02 -15.86
C ILE A 164 -4.49 -1.16 -17.09
N SER A 165 -3.83 -2.31 -17.25
CA SER A 165 -3.02 -2.59 -18.44
C SER A 165 -3.84 -2.51 -19.73
N ARG A 166 -5.04 -3.09 -19.76
CA ARG A 166 -5.95 -3.02 -20.93
C ARG A 166 -6.38 -1.59 -21.25
N ILE A 167 -6.64 -0.75 -20.24
CA ILE A 167 -6.93 0.68 -20.43
C ILE A 167 -5.73 1.39 -21.06
N MET A 168 -4.53 1.16 -20.53
CA MET A 168 -3.29 1.79 -21.00
C MET A 168 -2.97 1.39 -22.44
N THR A 169 -3.11 0.10 -22.79
CA THR A 169 -2.92 -0.39 -24.16
C THR A 169 -3.89 0.28 -25.13
N ARG A 170 -5.18 0.39 -24.78
CA ARG A 170 -6.21 1.00 -25.64
C ARG A 170 -5.99 2.49 -25.88
N GLN A 171 -5.43 3.21 -24.91
CA GLN A 171 -5.21 4.66 -24.97
C GLN A 171 -3.84 5.06 -25.54
N GLY A 172 -2.94 4.09 -25.75
CA GLY A 172 -1.67 4.28 -26.46
C GLY A 172 -0.45 4.54 -25.56
N LYS A 173 0.75 4.51 -26.18
CA LYS A 173 2.05 4.44 -25.49
C LYS A 173 2.43 5.65 -24.60
N GLN A 174 1.73 6.78 -24.69
CA GLN A 174 2.00 7.99 -23.87
C GLN A 174 1.25 8.02 -22.53
N MET A 175 0.29 7.11 -22.30
CA MET A 175 -0.59 7.12 -21.13
C MET A 175 0.01 6.63 -19.80
N PRO A 176 0.99 5.70 -19.73
CA PRO A 176 1.46 5.17 -18.44
C PRO A 176 1.90 6.22 -17.41
N LEU A 177 2.61 7.26 -17.88
CA LEU A 177 3.11 8.33 -17.03
C LEU A 177 1.99 9.29 -16.59
N MET A 178 1.08 9.63 -17.51
CA MET A 178 -0.08 10.44 -17.20
C MET A 178 -0.99 9.73 -16.18
N LEU A 179 -1.17 8.41 -16.33
CA LEU A 179 -2.01 7.63 -15.42
C LEU A 179 -1.43 7.59 -13.99
N ALA A 180 -0.12 7.42 -13.86
CA ALA A 180 0.52 7.43 -12.55
C ALA A 180 0.41 8.79 -11.85
N GLY A 181 0.68 9.89 -12.56
CA GLY A 181 0.47 11.25 -12.03
C GLY A 181 -0.99 11.50 -11.64
N LEU A 182 -1.93 10.91 -12.37
CA LEU A 182 -3.36 11.06 -12.16
C LEU A 182 -3.88 10.18 -11.01
N ILE A 183 -3.35 8.97 -10.82
CA ILE A 183 -3.58 8.13 -9.62
C ILE A 183 -3.09 8.89 -8.38
N LEU A 184 -1.86 9.41 -8.41
CA LEU A 184 -1.31 10.22 -7.30
C LEU A 184 -2.14 11.48 -7.05
N GLY A 185 -2.59 12.15 -8.12
CA GLY A 185 -3.47 13.30 -8.06
C GLY A 185 -4.83 13.01 -7.42
N MET A 186 -5.45 11.86 -7.73
CA MET A 186 -6.72 11.45 -7.10
C MET A 186 -6.55 11.13 -5.62
N ILE A 187 -5.44 10.47 -5.26
CA ILE A 187 -5.12 10.17 -3.86
C ILE A 187 -4.91 11.47 -3.09
N ALA A 188 -4.25 12.48 -3.68
CA ALA A 188 -4.10 13.81 -3.10
C ALA A 188 -5.44 14.58 -3.03
N ALA A 189 -6.27 14.53 -4.08
CA ALA A 189 -7.55 15.24 -4.15
C ALA A 189 -8.58 14.69 -3.15
N GLY A 190 -8.58 13.37 -2.89
CA GLY A 190 -9.41 12.73 -1.85
C GLY A 190 -9.16 13.26 -0.44
N LYS A 191 -8.02 13.93 -0.22
CA LYS A 191 -7.63 14.51 1.09
C LYS A 191 -8.09 15.95 1.29
N SER A 192 -8.52 16.66 0.25
CA SER A 192 -8.90 18.07 0.38
C SER A 192 -10.21 18.18 1.18
N ARG A 193 -10.10 18.59 2.45
CA ARG A 193 -11.22 18.76 3.39
C ARG A 193 -11.84 20.16 3.39
N ASN A 194 -11.25 21.14 2.67
CA ASN A 194 -11.68 22.53 2.74
C ASN A 194 -12.08 23.07 1.36
N GLY A 195 -13.32 23.58 1.28
CA GLY A 195 -13.86 24.30 0.13
C GLY A 195 -13.28 25.71 -0.07
N ASP A 196 -11.95 25.85 -0.14
CA ASP A 196 -11.33 27.08 -0.67
C ASP A 196 -11.34 27.00 -2.21
N ALA A 197 -12.42 27.55 -2.76
CA ALA A 197 -12.86 27.45 -4.15
C ALA A 197 -12.09 28.34 -5.17
N GLY A 198 -10.88 28.80 -4.87
CA GLY A 198 -10.18 29.79 -5.71
C GLY A 198 -9.23 29.21 -6.77
N GLN A 199 -8.43 28.19 -6.43
CA GLN A 199 -7.47 27.55 -7.34
C GLN A 199 -7.91 26.14 -7.79
N ALA A 200 -8.85 25.54 -7.06
CA ALA A 200 -9.38 24.21 -7.38
C ALA A 200 -10.31 24.18 -8.59
N VAL A 201 -10.80 25.32 -9.11
CA VAL A 201 -11.72 25.35 -10.25
C VAL A 201 -11.00 25.12 -11.60
N MET A 202 -9.74 25.55 -11.73
CA MET A 202 -8.93 25.26 -12.94
C MET A 202 -8.33 23.85 -12.92
N MET A 203 -8.01 23.30 -11.74
CA MET A 203 -7.69 21.88 -11.57
C MET A 203 -8.94 21.00 -11.60
N GLY A 204 -10.12 21.52 -11.25
CA GLY A 204 -11.36 20.76 -11.15
C GLY A 204 -11.89 20.30 -12.49
N SER A 205 -11.73 21.09 -13.56
CA SER A 205 -12.05 20.63 -14.92
C SER A 205 -11.09 19.51 -15.37
N GLN A 206 -9.80 19.63 -15.12
CA GLN A 206 -8.82 18.58 -15.45
C GLN A 206 -8.97 17.33 -14.55
N ALA A 207 -9.31 17.50 -13.27
CA ALA A 207 -9.55 16.43 -12.30
C ALA A 207 -10.85 15.66 -12.59
N LEU A 208 -11.92 16.34 -13.02
CA LEU A 208 -13.15 15.71 -13.51
C LEU A 208 -12.91 14.96 -14.84
N PHE A 209 -12.10 15.52 -15.74
CA PHE A 209 -11.65 14.82 -16.96
C PHE A 209 -10.76 13.61 -16.64
N ALA A 210 -9.91 13.71 -15.62
CA ALA A 210 -9.05 12.65 -15.11
C ALA A 210 -9.85 11.52 -14.42
N GLN A 211 -10.81 11.87 -13.58
CA GLN A 211 -11.69 10.92 -12.90
C GLN A 211 -12.53 10.10 -13.89
N ASN A 212 -13.01 10.72 -14.97
CA ASN A 212 -13.70 10.03 -16.07
C ASN A 212 -12.77 9.16 -16.95
N GLN A 213 -11.45 9.37 -16.90
CA GLN A 213 -10.48 8.54 -17.62
C GLN A 213 -9.96 7.35 -16.79
N LEU A 214 -10.06 7.42 -15.46
CA LEU A 214 -9.71 6.32 -14.56
C LEU A 214 -10.90 5.46 -14.11
N SER A 215 -12.13 5.90 -14.36
CA SER A 215 -13.29 5.03 -14.17
C SER A 215 -13.18 3.82 -15.10
N PHE A 216 -13.28 2.63 -14.54
CA PHE A 216 -13.32 1.41 -15.35
C PHE A 216 -14.56 1.41 -16.25
N SER A 217 -14.44 0.78 -17.43
CA SER A 217 -15.60 0.67 -18.31
C SER A 217 -16.68 -0.22 -17.67
N ARG A 218 -17.94 -0.05 -18.08
CA ARG A 218 -19.05 -0.88 -17.59
C ARG A 218 -18.77 -2.38 -17.78
N ASP A 219 -18.11 -2.75 -18.87
CA ASP A 219 -17.76 -4.14 -19.15
C ASP A 219 -16.71 -4.67 -18.16
N MET A 220 -15.71 -3.85 -17.81
CA MET A 220 -14.68 -4.20 -16.82
C MET A 220 -15.27 -4.32 -15.42
N GLU A 221 -16.18 -3.42 -15.04
CA GLU A 221 -16.88 -3.50 -13.75
C GLU A 221 -17.73 -4.77 -13.65
N ARG A 222 -18.47 -5.16 -14.70
CA ARG A 222 -19.20 -6.43 -14.71
C ARG A 222 -18.26 -7.64 -14.67
N GLU A 223 -17.13 -7.58 -15.36
CA GLU A 223 -16.12 -8.63 -15.31
C GLU A 223 -15.58 -8.79 -13.88
N ALA A 224 -15.23 -7.67 -13.23
CA ALA A 224 -14.73 -7.64 -11.86
C ALA A 224 -15.78 -8.13 -10.84
N ASP A 225 -17.03 -7.71 -10.96
CA ASP A 225 -18.12 -8.16 -10.10
C ASP A 225 -18.28 -9.69 -10.16
N ARG A 226 -18.25 -10.25 -11.37
CA ARG A 226 -18.49 -11.68 -11.63
C ARG A 226 -17.37 -12.56 -11.11
N ILE A 227 -16.13 -12.18 -11.43
CA ILE A 227 -14.95 -12.92 -11.00
C ILE A 227 -14.78 -12.74 -9.50
N GLY A 228 -14.92 -11.52 -8.99
CA GLY A 228 -14.81 -11.21 -7.57
C GLY A 228 -15.80 -12.00 -6.73
N PHE A 229 -17.06 -12.06 -7.17
CA PHE A 229 -18.08 -12.91 -6.54
C PHE A 229 -17.70 -14.40 -6.56
N GLY A 230 -17.24 -14.91 -7.71
CA GLY A 230 -16.76 -16.29 -7.84
C GLY A 230 -15.55 -16.61 -6.96
N VAL A 231 -14.64 -15.65 -6.78
CA VAL A 231 -13.44 -15.79 -5.94
C VAL A 231 -13.82 -15.75 -4.46
N MET A 232 -14.64 -14.81 -4.01
CA MET A 232 -15.02 -14.74 -2.59
C MET A 232 -15.83 -15.97 -2.15
N THR A 233 -16.70 -16.49 -3.01
CA THR A 233 -17.50 -17.69 -2.69
C THR A 233 -16.63 -18.94 -2.65
N GLN A 234 -15.68 -19.07 -3.59
CA GLN A 234 -14.67 -20.14 -3.57
C GLN A 234 -13.75 -20.04 -2.33
N ALA A 235 -13.47 -18.83 -1.85
CA ALA A 235 -12.70 -18.59 -0.62
C ALA A 235 -13.48 -18.88 0.68
N GLY A 236 -14.77 -19.27 0.57
CA GLY A 236 -15.62 -19.63 1.70
C GLY A 236 -16.34 -18.44 2.36
N PHE A 237 -16.33 -17.26 1.73
CA PHE A 237 -17.10 -16.10 2.20
C PHE A 237 -18.57 -16.20 1.75
N ALA A 238 -19.46 -15.66 2.58
CA ALA A 238 -20.89 -15.76 2.39
C ALA A 238 -21.39 -14.84 1.26
N PRO A 239 -22.16 -15.32 0.27
CA PRO A 239 -22.78 -14.50 -0.78
C PRO A 239 -23.60 -13.32 -0.24
N GLN A 240 -24.14 -13.45 0.98
CA GLN A 240 -24.91 -12.43 1.68
C GLN A 240 -24.07 -11.18 1.97
N GLY A 241 -22.74 -11.32 2.15
CA GLY A 241 -21.85 -10.17 2.28
C GLY A 241 -21.83 -9.32 1.01
N ALA A 242 -21.85 -9.97 -0.16
CA ALA A 242 -21.92 -9.24 -1.42
C ALA A 242 -23.26 -8.54 -1.60
N ALA A 243 -24.36 -9.23 -1.28
CA ALA A 243 -25.69 -8.61 -1.28
C ALA A 243 -25.76 -7.36 -0.38
N ALA A 244 -25.29 -7.47 0.87
CA ALA A 244 -25.28 -6.37 1.82
C ALA A 244 -24.39 -5.20 1.37
N MET A 245 -23.22 -5.51 0.78
CA MET A 245 -22.32 -4.47 0.26
C MET A 245 -22.95 -3.73 -0.93
N PHE A 246 -23.56 -4.45 -1.88
CA PHE A 246 -24.25 -3.83 -3.01
C PHE A 246 -25.46 -3.00 -2.59
N GLU A 247 -26.20 -3.42 -1.56
CA GLU A 247 -27.28 -2.63 -0.98
C GLU A 247 -26.75 -1.31 -0.36
N LYS A 248 -25.66 -1.38 0.40
CA LYS A 248 -25.00 -0.18 0.96
C LYS A 248 -24.57 0.79 -0.13
N LEU A 249 -23.97 0.27 -1.22
CA LEU A 249 -23.56 1.09 -2.36
C LEU A 249 -24.75 1.67 -3.11
N GLN A 250 -25.85 0.93 -3.27
CA GLN A 250 -27.09 1.42 -3.88
C GLN A 250 -27.74 2.51 -3.02
N TYR A 251 -27.74 2.35 -1.70
CA TYR A 251 -28.25 3.37 -0.78
C TYR A 251 -27.40 4.65 -0.87
N ALA A 252 -26.07 4.49 -0.86
CA ALA A 252 -25.12 5.60 -0.99
C ALA A 252 -25.21 6.33 -2.34
N SER A 253 -25.54 5.64 -3.44
CA SER A 253 -25.70 6.26 -4.76
C SER A 253 -27.03 6.99 -4.96
N ARG A 254 -28.06 6.64 -4.17
CA ARG A 254 -29.40 7.29 -4.21
C ARG A 254 -29.47 8.54 -3.37
N LEU A 255 -28.80 8.56 -2.21
CA LEU A 255 -28.65 9.77 -1.43
C LEU A 255 -27.62 10.67 -2.13
N ASN A 256 -27.89 11.97 -2.19
CA ASN A 256 -26.99 12.95 -2.80
C ASN A 256 -25.57 12.74 -2.23
N ASP A 257 -24.58 12.31 -3.05
CA ASP A 257 -23.22 11.99 -2.63
C ASP A 257 -22.67 13.17 -1.82
N ASN A 258 -22.61 13.02 -0.49
CA ASN A 258 -22.08 14.05 0.41
C ASN A 258 -20.55 14.14 0.31
N GLY A 259 -19.94 13.37 -0.59
CA GLY A 259 -18.52 13.32 -0.83
C GLY A 259 -17.84 12.07 -0.26
N SER A 260 -18.50 11.32 0.64
CA SER A 260 -17.87 10.28 1.46
C SER A 260 -17.62 8.94 0.76
N TYR A 261 -18.14 8.75 -0.45
CA TYR A 261 -17.97 7.54 -1.26
C TYR A 261 -17.21 7.82 -2.58
N PRO A 262 -15.92 8.23 -2.55
CA PRO A 262 -15.09 8.28 -3.76
C PRO A 262 -15.09 6.97 -4.55
N TYR A 263 -15.28 5.82 -3.87
CA TYR A 263 -15.43 4.50 -4.49
C TYR A 263 -16.46 4.47 -5.62
N LEU A 264 -17.62 5.12 -5.45
CA LEU A 264 -18.68 5.15 -6.47
C LEU A 264 -18.32 5.99 -7.70
N ARG A 265 -17.28 6.83 -7.61
CA ARG A 265 -16.79 7.63 -8.75
C ARG A 265 -15.83 6.84 -9.62
N SER A 266 -14.96 6.01 -9.02
CA SER A 266 -14.08 5.09 -9.76
C SER A 266 -14.81 3.81 -10.20
N HIS A 267 -15.82 3.37 -9.43
CA HIS A 267 -16.65 2.19 -9.68
C HIS A 267 -18.14 2.56 -9.76
N PRO A 268 -18.62 3.15 -10.86
CA PRO A 268 -20.02 3.56 -10.98
C PRO A 268 -20.97 2.36 -10.85
N LEU A 269 -21.84 2.41 -9.84
CA LEU A 269 -22.86 1.39 -9.63
C LEU A 269 -24.07 1.65 -10.54
N THR A 270 -24.22 0.86 -11.60
CA THR A 270 -25.34 0.95 -12.53
C THR A 270 -26.47 -0.01 -12.17
N THR A 271 -27.70 0.30 -12.58
CA THR A 271 -28.85 -0.61 -12.43
C THR A 271 -28.57 -1.99 -13.03
N GLU A 272 -27.84 -2.04 -14.15
CA GLU A 272 -27.45 -3.30 -14.80
C GLU A 272 -26.55 -4.17 -13.91
N ARG A 273 -25.53 -3.60 -13.26
CA ARG A 273 -24.65 -4.33 -12.32
C ARG A 273 -25.44 -4.86 -11.14
N ILE A 274 -26.32 -4.03 -10.59
CA ILE A 274 -27.19 -4.41 -9.48
C ILE A 274 -28.06 -5.59 -9.88
N SER A 275 -28.68 -5.55 -11.07
CA SER A 275 -29.50 -6.65 -11.59
C SER A 275 -28.69 -7.92 -11.87
N ASP A 276 -27.48 -7.82 -12.44
CA ASP A 276 -26.60 -8.98 -12.68
C ASP A 276 -26.21 -9.64 -11.35
N MET A 277 -25.86 -8.84 -10.35
CA MET A 277 -25.51 -9.33 -9.01
C MET A 277 -26.73 -9.91 -8.29
N GLN A 278 -27.89 -9.24 -8.33
CA GLN A 278 -29.16 -9.76 -7.81
C GLN A 278 -29.51 -11.14 -8.40
N GLY A 279 -29.33 -11.32 -9.71
CA GLY A 279 -29.53 -12.61 -10.37
C GLY A 279 -28.55 -13.69 -9.92
N ARG A 280 -27.28 -13.32 -9.65
CA ARG A 280 -26.23 -14.25 -9.20
C ARG A 280 -26.33 -14.65 -7.75
N PHE A 281 -26.83 -13.76 -6.90
CA PHE A 281 -27.04 -14.06 -5.49
C PHE A 281 -28.11 -15.15 -5.27
N GLN A 282 -28.80 -15.62 -6.34
CA GLN A 282 -29.97 -16.49 -6.26
C GLN A 282 -30.87 -16.04 -5.12
N PHE A 283 -31.26 -14.76 -5.16
CA PHE A 283 -31.94 -14.10 -4.06
C PHE A 283 -33.17 -14.91 -3.62
N ARG A 284 -33.01 -15.63 -2.52
CA ARG A 284 -34.06 -15.68 -1.52
C ARG A 284 -33.69 -14.64 -0.48
N MET A 285 -33.99 -13.37 -0.77
CA MET A 285 -33.88 -12.26 0.19
C MET A 285 -34.56 -12.60 1.52
N ASP A 286 -35.57 -13.47 1.46
CA ASP A 286 -36.42 -13.85 2.58
C ASP A 286 -36.00 -15.16 3.28
N ALA A 287 -34.96 -15.88 2.83
CA ALA A 287 -34.68 -17.25 3.30
C ALA A 287 -33.36 -17.45 4.07
N ALA A 288 -32.44 -16.48 4.08
CA ALA A 288 -31.21 -16.59 4.86
C ALA A 288 -31.17 -15.48 5.92
N PRO A 289 -30.94 -15.82 7.21
CA PRO A 289 -30.84 -14.81 8.25
C PRO A 289 -29.66 -13.86 7.97
N PRO A 290 -29.76 -12.58 8.40
CA PRO A 290 -28.64 -11.63 8.31
C PRO A 290 -27.38 -12.25 8.92
N VAL A 291 -26.22 -12.06 8.29
CA VAL A 291 -24.94 -12.47 8.89
C VAL A 291 -24.80 -11.74 10.22
N PRO A 292 -24.79 -12.45 11.37
CA PRO A 292 -24.71 -11.78 12.66
C PRO A 292 -23.40 -10.99 12.76
N LEU A 293 -23.46 -9.80 13.34
CA LEU A 293 -22.26 -9.00 13.60
C LEU A 293 -21.34 -9.77 14.56
N ALA A 294 -20.18 -10.20 14.06
CA ALA A 294 -19.16 -10.84 14.87
C ALA A 294 -18.45 -9.80 15.76
N MET A 295 -18.12 -10.18 17.00
CA MET A 295 -17.49 -9.26 17.96
C MET A 295 -16.12 -8.80 17.47
N ASP A 296 -15.31 -9.72 16.94
CA ASP A 296 -13.98 -9.43 16.39
C ASP A 296 -14.06 -8.42 15.24
N HIS A 297 -15.04 -8.54 14.35
CA HIS A 297 -15.28 -7.57 13.28
C HIS A 297 -15.70 -6.20 13.82
N ALA A 298 -16.62 -6.16 14.79
CA ALA A 298 -17.07 -4.92 15.40
C ALA A 298 -15.90 -4.15 16.04
N MET A 299 -14.95 -4.86 16.65
CA MET A 299 -13.72 -4.30 17.22
C MET A 299 -12.76 -3.79 16.14
N ILE A 300 -12.58 -4.51 15.03
CA ILE A 300 -11.77 -4.05 13.89
C ILE A 300 -12.34 -2.79 13.25
N ALA A 301 -13.65 -2.75 12.98
CA ALA A 301 -14.30 -1.56 12.45
C ALA A 301 -14.14 -0.37 13.41
N SER A 302 -14.21 -0.61 14.72
CA SER A 302 -13.98 0.39 15.76
C SER A 302 -12.54 0.89 15.80
N ARG A 303 -11.55 -0.01 15.68
CA ARG A 303 -10.13 0.35 15.55
C ARG A 303 -9.90 1.24 14.34
N ALA A 304 -10.44 0.85 13.18
CA ALA A 304 -10.32 1.61 11.94
C ALA A 304 -10.87 3.04 12.10
N ARG A 305 -12.07 3.19 12.70
CA ARG A 305 -12.67 4.51 12.99
C ARG A 305 -11.75 5.40 13.82
N VAL A 306 -11.19 4.88 14.91
CA VAL A 306 -10.29 5.66 15.77
C VAL A 306 -9.00 6.05 15.04
N LEU A 307 -8.43 5.13 14.27
CA LEU A 307 -7.19 5.36 13.52
C LEU A 307 -7.35 6.30 12.32
N THR A 308 -8.58 6.63 11.88
CA THR A 308 -8.81 7.74 10.94
C THR A 308 -8.54 9.13 11.52
N ARG A 309 -8.28 9.21 12.84
CA ARG A 309 -8.00 10.45 13.60
C ARG A 309 -9.11 11.50 13.40
N PRO A 310 -10.34 11.23 13.89
CA PRO A 310 -11.48 12.11 13.67
C PRO A 310 -11.43 13.44 14.45
N GLY A 311 -10.48 13.60 15.37
CA GLY A 311 -10.35 14.75 16.25
C GLY A 311 -10.76 14.45 17.70
N VAL A 312 -10.24 15.22 18.65
CA VAL A 312 -10.39 14.98 20.10
C VAL A 312 -11.84 14.99 20.59
N ASP A 313 -12.71 15.80 19.99
CA ASP A 313 -14.13 15.86 20.39
C ASP A 313 -14.87 14.55 20.09
N VAL A 314 -14.59 13.96 18.92
CA VAL A 314 -15.15 12.65 18.54
C VAL A 314 -14.60 11.54 19.44
N LEU A 315 -13.30 11.60 19.78
CA LEU A 315 -12.70 10.64 20.71
C LEU A 315 -13.36 10.71 22.09
N ARG A 316 -13.66 11.92 22.60
CA ARG A 316 -14.38 12.11 23.86
C ARG A 316 -15.79 11.54 23.82
N LEU A 317 -16.52 11.79 22.72
CA LEU A 317 -17.86 11.23 22.52
C LEU A 317 -17.85 9.69 22.55
N TRP A 318 -16.84 9.05 21.96
CA TRP A 318 -16.72 7.59 21.99
C TRP A 318 -16.33 7.05 23.37
N VAL A 319 -15.59 7.79 24.19
CA VAL A 319 -15.37 7.43 25.59
C VAL A 319 -16.70 7.47 26.37
N GLU A 320 -17.50 8.51 26.17
CA GLU A 320 -18.79 8.70 26.85
C GLU A 320 -19.84 7.68 26.41
N SER A 321 -19.83 7.26 25.14
CA SER A 321 -20.81 6.31 24.59
C SER A 321 -20.78 4.96 25.30
N ALA A 322 -19.63 4.53 25.84
CA ALA A 322 -19.48 3.31 26.63
C ALA A 322 -20.25 3.31 27.96
N SER A 323 -20.84 4.43 28.36
CA SER A 323 -21.69 4.55 29.55
C SER A 323 -23.11 5.04 29.22
N SER A 324 -23.47 5.08 27.93
CA SER A 324 -24.79 5.55 27.48
C SER A 324 -25.91 4.54 27.73
N GLY A 325 -27.15 5.01 27.77
CA GLY A 325 -28.32 4.13 27.80
C GLY A 325 -28.45 3.25 26.56
N GLU A 326 -27.95 3.72 25.41
CA GLU A 326 -27.92 2.95 24.16
C GLU A 326 -26.90 1.81 24.20
N PHE A 327 -25.76 1.99 24.87
CA PHE A 327 -24.80 0.92 25.11
C PHE A 327 -25.44 -0.26 25.88
N ALA A 328 -26.25 0.03 26.90
CA ALA A 328 -26.92 -1.01 27.69
C ALA A 328 -27.93 -1.84 26.88
N LYS A 329 -28.54 -1.25 25.83
CA LYS A 329 -29.50 -1.92 24.94
C LYS A 329 -28.86 -2.62 23.74
N SER A 330 -27.59 -2.33 23.47
CA SER A 330 -26.85 -2.83 22.30
C SER A 330 -26.53 -4.32 22.41
N SER A 331 -26.33 -5.00 21.28
CA SER A 331 -25.91 -6.40 21.24
C SER A 331 -24.51 -6.59 21.85
N PRO A 332 -24.12 -7.81 22.27
CA PRO A 332 -22.78 -8.09 22.79
C PRO A 332 -21.64 -7.63 21.86
N ALA A 333 -21.77 -7.85 20.54
CA ALA A 333 -20.78 -7.41 19.56
C ALA A 333 -20.70 -5.88 19.45
N GLN A 334 -21.85 -5.20 19.47
CA GLN A 334 -21.89 -3.73 19.48
C GLN A 334 -21.30 -3.16 20.77
N GLN A 335 -21.55 -3.80 21.91
CA GLN A 335 -20.93 -3.43 23.19
C GLN A 335 -19.40 -3.61 23.13
N ALA A 336 -18.91 -4.74 22.62
CA ALA A 336 -17.48 -4.98 22.43
C ALA A 336 -16.83 -3.92 21.53
N GLY A 337 -17.43 -3.62 20.37
CA GLY A 337 -16.95 -2.55 19.49
C GLY A 337 -16.94 -1.17 20.18
N THR A 338 -17.99 -0.83 20.92
CA THR A 338 -18.09 0.45 21.65
C THR A 338 -17.01 0.57 22.72
N LEU A 339 -16.82 -0.49 23.53
CA LEU A 339 -15.77 -0.52 24.56
C LEU A 339 -14.37 -0.45 23.94
N TYR A 340 -14.15 -1.12 22.80
CA TYR A 340 -12.90 -1.04 22.06
C TYR A 340 -12.61 0.37 21.57
N ALA A 341 -13.57 1.01 20.89
CA ALA A 341 -13.45 2.39 20.43
C ALA A 341 -13.16 3.34 21.59
N ALA A 342 -13.89 3.19 22.70
CA ALA A 342 -13.73 4.00 23.90
C ALA A 342 -12.33 3.85 24.52
N ALA A 343 -11.88 2.61 24.73
CA ALA A 343 -10.57 2.34 25.33
C ALA A 343 -9.42 2.86 24.45
N LEU A 344 -9.49 2.63 23.14
CA LEU A 344 -8.49 3.14 22.19
C LEU A 344 -8.53 4.68 22.11
N SER A 345 -9.73 5.29 22.15
CA SER A 345 -9.88 6.75 22.16
C SER A 345 -9.26 7.39 23.41
N ALA A 346 -9.50 6.80 24.59
CA ALA A 346 -8.89 7.24 25.83
C ALA A 346 -7.35 7.11 25.77
N ARG A 347 -6.82 6.04 25.16
CA ARG A 347 -5.38 5.87 24.91
C ARG A 347 -4.83 6.97 24.00
N GLU A 348 -5.49 7.27 22.88
CA GLU A 348 -5.06 8.34 21.95
C GLU A 348 -5.04 9.72 22.63
N MET A 349 -5.96 9.97 23.57
CA MET A 349 -5.97 11.18 24.40
C MET A 349 -5.00 11.13 25.60
N ARG A 350 -4.24 10.04 25.76
CA ARG A 350 -3.33 9.78 26.89
C ARG A 350 -4.00 9.70 28.27
N ASP A 351 -5.32 9.47 28.31
CA ASP A 351 -6.04 9.14 29.55
C ASP A 351 -5.93 7.64 29.83
N TYR A 352 -4.75 7.22 30.29
CA TYR A 352 -4.45 5.81 30.53
C TYR A 352 -5.25 5.22 31.70
N LYS A 353 -5.76 6.04 32.61
CA LYS A 353 -6.60 5.58 33.72
C LYS A 353 -7.95 5.12 33.17
N THR A 354 -8.59 5.97 32.37
CA THR A 354 -9.87 5.63 31.71
C THR A 354 -9.68 4.50 30.70
N ALA A 355 -8.60 4.52 29.91
CA ALA A 355 -8.30 3.47 28.94
C ALA A 355 -8.20 2.08 29.59
N ARG A 356 -7.50 1.96 30.73
CA ARG A 356 -7.40 0.69 31.49
C ARG A 356 -8.76 0.21 32.00
N ALA A 357 -9.55 1.10 32.61
CA ALA A 357 -10.88 0.74 33.12
C ALA A 357 -11.82 0.25 32.00
N LEU A 358 -11.74 0.88 30.81
CA LEU A 358 -12.50 0.45 29.64
C LEU A 358 -11.96 -0.86 29.05
N ALA A 359 -10.65 -1.08 29.04
CA ALA A 359 -10.03 -2.32 28.58
C ALA A 359 -10.37 -3.52 29.48
N GLU A 360 -10.46 -3.33 30.80
CA GLU A 360 -10.93 -4.36 31.73
C GLU A 360 -12.39 -4.75 31.47
N ARG A 361 -13.26 -3.76 31.26
CA ARG A 361 -14.67 -3.98 30.86
C ARG A 361 -14.76 -4.70 29.52
N LEU A 362 -13.92 -4.33 28.55
CA LEU A 362 -13.84 -4.99 27.25
C LEU A 362 -13.43 -6.45 27.42
N ALA A 363 -12.36 -6.73 28.18
CA ALA A 363 -11.87 -8.09 28.41
C ALA A 363 -12.97 -8.99 29.01
N ALA A 364 -13.74 -8.47 29.98
CA ALA A 364 -14.89 -9.18 30.54
C ALA A 364 -16.01 -9.43 29.51
N ARG A 365 -16.31 -8.44 28.66
CA ARG A 365 -17.33 -8.55 27.60
C ARG A 365 -16.94 -9.57 26.53
N THR A 366 -15.66 -9.74 26.26
CA THR A 366 -15.16 -10.64 25.22
C THR A 366 -14.77 -12.02 25.73
N ALA A 367 -14.94 -12.31 27.03
CA ALA A 367 -14.39 -13.52 27.66
C ALA A 367 -14.92 -14.86 27.07
N ASP A 368 -16.11 -14.83 26.46
CA ASP A 368 -16.78 -15.97 25.82
C ASP A 368 -16.46 -16.12 24.32
N ASP A 369 -15.73 -15.17 23.73
CA ASP A 369 -15.32 -15.18 22.32
C ASP A 369 -13.78 -15.14 22.21
N PRO A 370 -13.11 -16.26 21.89
CA PRO A 370 -11.64 -16.31 21.83
C PRO A 370 -11.00 -15.32 20.85
N ALA A 371 -11.65 -15.05 19.71
CA ALA A 371 -11.12 -14.13 18.71
C ALA A 371 -11.19 -12.69 19.21
N ALA A 372 -12.32 -12.31 19.81
CA ALA A 372 -12.50 -11.01 20.43
C ALA A 372 -11.62 -10.84 21.69
N ALA A 373 -11.54 -11.84 22.57
CA ALA A 373 -10.69 -11.82 23.76
C ALA A 373 -9.21 -11.58 23.40
N LYS A 374 -8.74 -12.21 22.32
CA LYS A 374 -7.39 -11.99 21.80
C LYS A 374 -7.17 -10.54 21.36
N GLN A 375 -8.08 -9.95 20.59
CA GLN A 375 -7.96 -8.55 20.18
C GLN A 375 -8.06 -7.57 21.36
N ALA A 376 -8.90 -7.87 22.36
CA ALA A 376 -9.02 -7.08 23.58
C ALA A 376 -7.71 -7.09 24.38
N ARG A 377 -7.06 -8.26 24.47
CA ARG A 377 -5.76 -8.44 25.11
C ARG A 377 -4.65 -7.67 24.40
N TRP A 378 -4.62 -7.65 23.07
CA TRP A 378 -3.68 -6.82 22.31
C TRP A 378 -3.88 -5.33 22.59
N LEU A 379 -5.12 -4.84 22.60
CA LEU A 379 -5.41 -3.45 22.97
C LEU A 379 -4.97 -3.13 24.41
N GLY A 380 -5.18 -4.06 25.35
CA GLY A 380 -4.66 -3.94 26.72
C GLY A 380 -3.15 -3.78 26.76
N ALA A 381 -2.41 -4.59 25.99
CA ALA A 381 -0.96 -4.46 25.88
C ALA A 381 -0.52 -3.14 25.23
N GLU A 382 -1.21 -2.68 24.18
CA GLU A 382 -0.98 -1.36 23.56
C GLU A 382 -1.20 -0.19 24.53
N ILE A 383 -2.18 -0.30 25.43
CA ILE A 383 -2.45 0.69 26.48
C ILE A 383 -1.31 0.70 27.50
N GLU A 384 -0.87 -0.48 27.97
CA GLU A 384 0.21 -0.58 28.95
C GLU A 384 1.56 -0.13 28.38
N LEU A 385 1.88 -0.46 27.12
CA LEU A 385 3.07 0.06 26.44
C LEU A 385 3.04 1.57 26.33
N ALA A 386 1.92 2.14 25.87
CA ALA A 386 1.76 3.60 25.76
C ALA A 386 1.84 4.32 27.12
N ALA A 387 1.44 3.65 28.21
CA ALA A 387 1.54 4.15 29.57
C ALA A 387 2.93 3.93 30.22
N GLY A 388 3.91 3.39 29.48
CA GLY A 388 5.26 3.11 29.98
C GLY A 388 5.36 1.88 30.89
N ALA A 389 4.34 1.03 30.93
CA ALA A 389 4.25 -0.14 31.81
C ALA A 389 4.57 -1.45 31.05
N ALA A 390 5.73 -1.51 30.40
CA ALA A 390 6.15 -2.65 29.56
C ALA A 390 6.04 -4.04 30.24
N PRO A 391 6.37 -4.21 31.55
CA PRO A 391 6.17 -5.50 32.22
C PRO A 391 4.69 -5.94 32.28
N LYS A 392 3.75 -5.00 32.41
CA LYS A 392 2.31 -5.32 32.40
C LYS A 392 1.86 -5.70 30.99
N ALA A 393 2.37 -5.02 29.96
CA ALA A 393 2.11 -5.39 28.58
C ALA A 393 2.63 -6.79 28.27
N ALA A 394 3.87 -7.12 28.66
CA ALA A 394 4.46 -8.43 28.44
C ALA A 394 3.67 -9.56 29.11
N ALA A 395 3.08 -9.32 30.29
CA ALA A 395 2.23 -10.30 30.97
C ALA A 395 0.93 -10.63 30.21
N LEU A 396 0.52 -9.78 29.27
CA LEU A 396 -0.65 -10.00 28.41
C LEU A 396 -0.30 -10.73 27.11
N LEU A 397 0.98 -10.97 26.79
CA LEU A 397 1.43 -11.42 25.48
C LEU A 397 2.17 -12.76 25.56
N ASP A 398 2.01 -13.60 24.53
CA ASP A 398 2.85 -14.77 24.32
C ASP A 398 4.00 -14.41 23.39
N ALA A 399 5.22 -14.38 23.93
CA ALA A 399 6.45 -14.11 23.20
C ALA A 399 6.74 -15.17 22.10
N ARG A 400 6.07 -16.32 22.11
CA ARG A 400 6.19 -17.37 21.08
C ARG A 400 5.09 -17.30 20.02
N SER A 401 4.16 -16.35 20.14
CA SER A 401 3.10 -16.17 19.15
C SER A 401 3.71 -15.88 17.78
N LYS A 402 3.19 -16.57 16.76
CA LYS A 402 3.53 -16.32 15.34
C LYS A 402 2.52 -15.39 14.69
N GLU A 403 1.59 -14.82 15.45
CA GLU A 403 0.68 -13.80 14.94
C GLU A 403 1.39 -12.45 14.95
N ARG A 404 1.43 -11.81 13.77
CA ARG A 404 2.12 -10.53 13.57
C ARG A 404 1.79 -9.48 14.66
N PRO A 405 0.54 -9.22 15.05
CA PRO A 405 0.24 -8.21 16.08
C PRO A 405 0.88 -8.52 17.43
N GLU A 406 0.72 -9.75 17.89
CA GLU A 406 1.23 -10.18 19.19
C GLU A 406 2.76 -10.21 19.23
N MET A 407 3.36 -10.72 18.15
CA MET A 407 4.80 -10.76 17.97
C MET A 407 5.42 -9.36 18.01
N LEU A 408 4.84 -8.38 17.31
CA LEU A 408 5.34 -7.00 17.30
C LEU A 408 5.17 -6.32 18.67
N LEU A 409 4.02 -6.51 19.33
CA LEU A 409 3.80 -6.00 20.69
C LEU A 409 4.76 -6.63 21.70
N ALA A 410 5.04 -7.94 21.58
CA ALA A 410 5.97 -8.64 22.46
C ALA A 410 7.41 -8.17 22.24
N ALA A 411 7.80 -7.89 20.99
CA ALA A 411 9.09 -7.30 20.66
C ALA A 411 9.24 -5.88 21.23
N GLU A 412 8.20 -5.04 21.13
CA GLU A 412 8.20 -3.69 21.71
C GLU A 412 8.34 -3.75 23.24
N ALA A 413 7.57 -4.63 23.90
CA ALA A 413 7.67 -4.85 25.34
C ALA A 413 9.07 -5.32 25.75
N ALA A 414 9.64 -6.29 25.03
CA ALA A 414 10.99 -6.81 25.29
C ALA A 414 12.07 -5.74 25.13
N ALA A 415 11.98 -4.89 24.10
CA ALA A 415 12.88 -3.75 23.90
C ALA A 415 12.76 -2.74 25.05
N ALA A 416 11.53 -2.37 25.43
CA ALA A 416 11.27 -1.40 26.50
C ALA A 416 11.75 -1.90 27.88
N MET A 417 11.69 -3.21 28.14
CA MET A 417 12.23 -3.83 29.36
C MET A 417 13.74 -4.06 29.32
N ARG A 418 14.42 -3.77 28.19
CA ARG A 418 15.82 -4.15 27.93
C ARG A 418 16.08 -5.65 28.08
N GLN A 419 15.10 -6.47 27.70
CA GLN A 419 15.20 -7.94 27.64
C GLN A 419 14.94 -8.47 26.22
N PRO A 420 15.67 -8.00 25.20
CA PRO A 420 15.39 -8.33 23.79
C PRO A 420 15.73 -9.78 23.39
N ALA A 421 16.58 -10.48 24.15
CA ALA A 421 17.15 -11.77 23.76
C ALA A 421 16.12 -12.85 23.34
N PRO A 422 14.97 -13.03 24.03
CA PRO A 422 13.98 -14.02 23.63
C PRO A 422 13.28 -13.71 22.31
N MET A 423 13.15 -12.43 21.94
CA MET A 423 12.40 -12.01 20.76
C MET A 423 13.25 -11.92 19.49
N VAL A 424 14.58 -11.81 19.61
CA VAL A 424 15.48 -11.69 18.43
C VAL A 424 15.35 -12.90 17.49
N PRO A 425 15.40 -14.17 17.95
CA PRO A 425 15.22 -15.31 17.06
C PRO A 425 13.84 -15.33 16.39
N VAL A 426 12.78 -14.99 17.14
CA VAL A 426 11.40 -14.96 16.63
C VAL A 426 11.27 -13.98 15.47
N LEU A 427 11.74 -12.74 15.63
CA LEU A 427 11.68 -11.74 14.57
C LEU A 427 12.62 -12.06 13.41
N ARG A 428 13.82 -12.57 13.68
CA ARG A 428 14.76 -12.98 12.62
C ARG A 428 14.16 -14.07 11.73
N ASP A 429 13.53 -15.07 12.33
CA ASP A 429 12.90 -16.16 11.60
C ASP A 429 11.66 -15.65 10.82
N TRP A 430 10.91 -14.70 11.39
CA TRP A 430 9.79 -14.05 10.70
C TRP A 430 10.22 -13.27 9.46
N VAL A 431 11.22 -12.38 9.57
CA VAL A 431 11.66 -11.54 8.44
C VAL A 431 12.37 -12.34 7.36
N ALA A 432 12.92 -13.51 7.68
CA ALA A 432 13.44 -14.44 6.69
C ALA A 432 12.32 -15.02 5.82
N ALA A 433 11.15 -15.32 6.41
CA ALA A 433 9.97 -15.80 5.70
C ALA A 433 9.13 -14.66 5.06
N ASN A 434 9.20 -13.46 5.64
CA ASN A 434 8.40 -12.30 5.26
C ASN A 434 9.31 -11.07 5.02
N PRO A 435 10.20 -11.10 4.01
CA PRO A 435 11.22 -10.05 3.82
C PRO A 435 10.64 -8.68 3.47
N ARG A 436 9.36 -8.60 3.08
CA ARG A 436 8.62 -7.37 2.77
C ARG A 436 7.89 -6.75 3.98
N ASP A 437 8.00 -7.37 5.16
CA ASP A 437 7.41 -6.82 6.39
C ASP A 437 8.34 -5.77 7.04
N ALA A 438 8.18 -4.52 6.65
CA ALA A 438 8.98 -3.40 7.15
C ALA A 438 8.83 -3.20 8.66
N GLY A 439 7.62 -3.35 9.20
CA GLY A 439 7.35 -3.23 10.63
C GLY A 439 8.11 -4.27 11.46
N ALA A 440 8.19 -5.51 10.98
CA ALA A 440 8.99 -6.55 11.62
C ALA A 440 10.50 -6.29 11.55
N TRP A 441 11.00 -5.76 10.42
CA TRP A 441 12.40 -5.33 10.30
C TRP A 441 12.74 -4.20 11.28
N HIS A 442 11.87 -3.19 11.41
CA HIS A 442 12.07 -2.11 12.38
C HIS A 442 12.01 -2.62 13.83
N ALA A 443 11.09 -3.53 14.15
CA ALA A 443 11.03 -4.14 15.47
C ALA A 443 12.33 -4.93 15.77
N LEU A 444 12.87 -5.65 14.78
CA LEU A 444 14.15 -6.35 14.92
C LEU A 444 15.33 -5.38 15.11
N ALA A 445 15.34 -4.26 14.36
CA ALA A 445 16.33 -3.20 14.54
C ALA A 445 16.30 -2.63 15.97
N ASN A 446 15.11 -2.40 16.52
CA ASN A 446 14.93 -1.92 17.89
C ASN A 446 15.43 -2.93 18.93
N LEU A 447 15.20 -4.23 18.73
CA LEU A 447 15.73 -5.28 19.60
C LEU A 447 17.26 -5.30 19.60
N TYR A 448 17.89 -5.21 18.43
CA TYR A 448 19.36 -5.12 18.33
C TYR A 448 19.91 -3.86 18.98
N GLY A 449 19.24 -2.72 18.77
CA GLY A 449 19.56 -1.45 19.44
C GLY A 449 19.52 -1.58 20.96
N ALA A 450 18.51 -2.27 21.51
CA ALA A 450 18.41 -2.55 22.95
C ALA A 450 19.52 -3.49 23.48
N GLN A 451 20.19 -4.25 22.60
CA GLN A 451 21.39 -5.05 22.92
C GLN A 451 22.71 -4.28 22.70
N ASN A 452 22.65 -3.02 22.25
CA ASN A 452 23.78 -2.25 21.74
C ASN A 452 24.48 -2.89 20.52
N ASP A 453 23.83 -3.80 19.80
CA ASP A 453 24.33 -4.34 18.54
C ASP A 453 24.00 -3.38 17.39
N THR A 454 24.81 -2.31 17.31
CA THR A 454 24.58 -1.21 16.37
C THR A 454 24.68 -1.66 14.91
N LEU A 455 25.59 -2.58 14.60
CA LEU A 455 25.77 -3.06 13.24
C LEU A 455 24.52 -3.80 12.74
N ARG A 456 24.01 -4.76 13.51
CA ARG A 456 22.80 -5.49 13.13
C ARG A 456 21.56 -4.61 13.16
N ALA A 457 21.48 -3.64 14.08
CA ALA A 457 20.39 -2.67 14.12
C ALA A 457 20.33 -1.83 12.82
N VAL A 458 21.47 -1.27 12.39
CA VAL A 458 21.54 -0.48 11.15
C VAL A 458 21.26 -1.34 9.92
N ARG A 459 21.72 -2.60 9.90
CA ARG A 459 21.39 -3.54 8.81
C ARG A 459 19.89 -3.83 8.74
N ALA A 460 19.25 -4.11 9.87
CA ALA A 460 17.82 -4.37 9.92
C ALA A 460 17.00 -3.15 9.48
N ASP A 461 17.43 -1.94 9.87
CA ASP A 461 16.83 -0.69 9.38
C ASP A 461 17.01 -0.49 7.88
N ALA A 462 18.17 -0.88 7.31
CA ALA A 462 18.38 -0.88 5.87
C ALA A 462 17.38 -1.78 5.13
N GLU A 463 17.17 -3.01 5.63
CA GLU A 463 16.20 -3.95 5.04
C GLU A 463 14.75 -3.48 5.19
N ALA A 464 14.41 -2.78 6.29
CA ALA A 464 13.10 -2.14 6.44
C ALA A 464 12.83 -1.12 5.31
N ASN A 465 13.84 -0.32 4.95
CA ASN A 465 13.74 0.62 3.83
C ASN A 465 13.63 -0.09 2.47
N VAL A 466 14.30 -1.24 2.29
CA VAL A 466 14.11 -2.08 1.09
C VAL A 466 12.68 -2.61 1.00
N ALA A 467 12.09 -3.01 2.13
CA ALA A 467 10.73 -3.56 2.19
C ALA A 467 9.68 -2.56 1.69
N ILE A 468 9.86 -1.26 1.96
CA ILE A 468 8.99 -0.17 1.49
C ILE A 468 9.47 0.53 0.20
N LEU A 469 10.40 -0.09 -0.52
CA LEU A 469 10.91 0.40 -1.81
C LEU A 469 11.66 1.75 -1.73
N ASP A 470 12.11 2.17 -0.54
CA ASP A 470 13.00 3.32 -0.35
C ASP A 470 14.47 2.89 -0.48
N TYR A 471 14.85 2.51 -1.69
CA TYR A 471 16.20 2.03 -1.99
C TYR A 471 17.30 3.08 -1.72
N PRO A 472 17.10 4.39 -1.98
CA PRO A 472 18.07 5.40 -1.58
C PRO A 472 18.33 5.44 -0.06
N ALA A 473 17.29 5.42 0.76
CA ALA A 473 17.45 5.38 2.22
C ALA A 473 18.12 4.07 2.67
N ALA A 474 17.73 2.93 2.08
CA ALA A 474 18.37 1.64 2.34
C ALA A 474 19.88 1.66 2.01
N ARG A 475 20.27 2.22 0.86
CA ARG A 475 21.67 2.36 0.46
C ARG A 475 22.46 3.16 1.48
N ASP A 476 21.91 4.27 1.96
CA ASP A 476 22.59 5.14 2.91
C ASP A 476 22.78 4.42 4.27
N ARG A 477 21.80 3.61 4.71
CA ARG A 477 21.94 2.72 5.88
C ARG A 477 22.98 1.62 5.67
N PHE A 478 23.01 0.96 4.51
CA PHE A 478 24.04 -0.03 4.21
C PHE A 478 25.45 0.57 4.18
N LYS A 479 25.63 1.79 3.65
CA LYS A 479 26.91 2.51 3.72
C LYS A 479 27.31 2.83 5.16
N ALA A 480 26.36 3.23 6.00
CA ALA A 480 26.63 3.43 7.43
C ALA A 480 27.08 2.13 8.11
N ALA A 481 26.46 0.99 7.78
CA ALA A 481 26.89 -0.33 8.28
C ALA A 481 28.32 -0.70 7.81
N GLN A 482 28.66 -0.42 6.56
CA GLN A 482 30.03 -0.63 6.04
C GLN A 482 31.06 0.23 6.77
N GLU A 483 30.73 1.47 7.10
CA GLU A 483 31.63 2.34 7.88
C GLU A 483 31.80 1.85 9.32
N LEU A 484 30.73 1.37 9.97
CA LEU A 484 30.81 0.74 11.29
C LEU A 484 31.74 -0.48 11.27
N ILE A 485 31.68 -1.31 10.22
CA ILE A 485 32.58 -2.45 10.04
C ILE A 485 34.04 -1.99 9.91
N ARG A 486 34.31 -0.95 9.10
CA ARG A 486 35.67 -0.40 8.92
C ARG A 486 36.26 0.18 10.21
N GLN A 487 35.42 0.79 11.05
CA GLN A 487 35.84 1.39 12.32
C GLN A 487 35.96 0.36 13.45
N SER A 488 35.35 -0.83 13.30
CA SER A 488 35.36 -1.85 14.33
C SER A 488 36.73 -2.52 14.46
N LYS A 489 37.16 -2.74 15.72
CA LYS A 489 38.36 -3.53 16.03
C LYS A 489 38.13 -5.04 15.93
N VAL A 490 36.87 -5.48 16.07
CA VAL A 490 36.45 -6.89 15.98
C VAL A 490 35.38 -6.96 14.90
N VAL A 491 35.68 -7.67 13.82
CA VAL A 491 34.79 -7.77 12.66
C VAL A 491 34.08 -9.12 12.70
N ASP A 492 32.76 -9.08 12.75
CA ASP A 492 31.93 -10.25 12.43
C ASP A 492 31.92 -10.42 10.90
N HIS A 493 32.73 -11.35 10.40
CA HIS A 493 32.89 -11.58 8.97
C HIS A 493 31.60 -12.04 8.28
N TYR A 494 30.68 -12.70 9.00
CA TYR A 494 29.40 -13.11 8.45
C TYR A 494 28.51 -11.90 8.21
N GLU A 495 28.35 -11.04 9.22
CA GLU A 495 27.56 -9.81 9.07
C GLU A 495 28.18 -8.86 8.04
N ALA A 496 29.51 -8.74 8.00
CA ALA A 496 30.19 -7.92 7.00
C ALA A 496 29.91 -8.38 5.57
N SER A 497 29.98 -9.69 5.32
CA SER A 497 29.65 -10.28 4.02
C SER A 497 28.19 -10.05 3.61
N ILE A 498 27.25 -10.17 4.55
CA ILE A 498 25.83 -9.87 4.31
C ILE A 498 25.66 -8.40 3.93
N VAL A 499 26.22 -7.49 4.73
CA VAL A 499 26.14 -6.04 4.48
C VAL A 499 26.69 -5.70 3.10
N ASP A 500 27.87 -6.18 2.74
CA ASP A 500 28.49 -5.88 1.44
C ASP A 500 27.70 -6.46 0.26
N THR A 501 27.13 -7.65 0.42
CA THR A 501 26.31 -8.28 -0.62
C THR A 501 25.01 -7.52 -0.83
N ARG A 502 24.32 -7.17 0.27
CA ARG A 502 23.06 -6.43 0.23
C ARG A 502 23.26 -5.00 -0.24
N ALA A 503 24.33 -4.32 0.17
CA ALA A 503 24.70 -2.99 -0.31
C ALA A 503 24.83 -2.96 -1.84
N ARG A 504 25.53 -3.96 -2.42
CA ARG A 504 25.67 -4.10 -3.87
C ARG A 504 24.33 -4.35 -4.57
N ALA A 505 23.48 -5.21 -4.00
CA ALA A 505 22.15 -5.47 -4.54
C ALA A 505 21.27 -4.20 -4.52
N VAL A 506 21.29 -3.45 -3.43
CA VAL A 506 20.53 -2.19 -3.31
C VAL A 506 21.08 -1.12 -4.25
N GLU A 507 22.39 -1.05 -4.48
CA GLU A 507 22.97 -0.12 -5.45
C GLU A 507 22.46 -0.38 -6.88
N VAL A 508 22.20 -1.64 -7.26
CA VAL A 508 21.54 -1.97 -8.53
C VAL A 508 20.11 -1.44 -8.56
N LEU A 509 19.32 -1.69 -7.50
CA LEU A 509 17.94 -1.21 -7.39
C LEU A 509 17.85 0.32 -7.43
N VAL A 510 18.79 1.03 -6.82
CA VAL A 510 18.86 2.50 -6.88
C VAL A 510 19.12 2.99 -8.31
N LYS A 511 20.00 2.31 -9.06
CA LYS A 511 20.27 2.65 -10.46
C LYS A 511 19.08 2.37 -11.37
N GLU A 512 18.41 1.23 -11.16
CA GLU A 512 17.17 0.90 -11.86
C GLU A 512 16.11 1.97 -11.59
N GLN A 513 15.91 2.32 -10.32
CA GLN A 513 15.00 3.38 -9.91
C GLN A 513 15.36 4.75 -10.52
N ALA A 514 16.65 5.11 -10.59
CA ALA A 514 17.07 6.37 -11.17
C ALA A 514 16.88 6.43 -12.70
N ALA A 515 16.79 5.28 -13.37
CA ALA A 515 16.48 5.18 -14.80
C ALA A 515 14.97 5.22 -15.09
N GLU A 516 14.13 5.19 -14.05
CA GLU A 516 12.67 5.27 -14.18
C GLU A 516 12.26 6.65 -14.71
N PRO A 517 11.34 6.72 -15.68
CA PRO A 517 10.75 7.99 -16.09
C PRO A 517 9.96 8.61 -14.90
N PRO A 518 10.08 9.91 -14.64
CA PRO A 518 9.38 10.54 -13.52
C PRO A 518 7.86 10.49 -13.72
N LEU A 519 7.12 10.18 -12.66
CA LEU A 519 5.67 10.35 -12.59
C LEU A 519 5.41 11.87 -12.66
N LYS A 520 4.96 12.38 -13.81
CA LYS A 520 4.74 13.82 -14.04
C LYS A 520 3.34 14.25 -13.65
#